data_AF-A0A2A2LR34-F1
#
_entry.id   AF-A0A2A2LR34-F1
#
_cell.length_a   1.000
_cell.length_b   1.000
_cell.length_c   1.000
_cell.angle_alpha   90.00
_cell.angle_beta   90.00
_cell.angle_gamma   90.00
#
_symmetry.space_group_name_H-M   'P 1'
#
loop_
_entity.id
_entity.type
_entity.pdbx_description
1 polymer ?
#
loop_
_entity_poly.entity_id
_entity_poly.type
_entity_poly.pdbx_seq_one_letter_code
_entity_poly.pdbx_strand_id
1 'polypeptide(L)'
;MCRASLLSLLAAEEAMSSADGIEDHSSTLVNIGACMADLEHIGTTAEQVKKGEIRKISPYFVPRILNSLPAGYVAMKYKMLRGVESTSTACAASSLYRKRTSHSETWLCKTSAGRNASSGHWRRSQISRPFDNKRSGFVLSEGVGLLLMERLEDAQKRGANILAEVLGYGISSDAYHISSPDPSGIGAQLSMQRAIEDAKLKLENINYVNAHATSTPAGDSVEAGAIRNRFSANQHSIAVSSIKGHIGHLLGAAGSVETIATIGCIRYRKLPANLNLEQRCAYFHSYIS
;
A
#
# COMPACT_ATOMS: atom_id res chain seq x y z
N MET A 1 -1.95 20.78 11.07
CA MET A 1 -1.63 19.45 10.52
C MET A 1 -2.69 19.06 9.51
N CYS A 2 -2.33 18.40 8.41
CA CYS A 2 -3.33 17.78 7.54
C CYS A 2 -3.82 16.47 8.15
N ARG A 3 -4.95 15.95 7.66
CA ARG A 3 -5.53 14.70 8.18
C ARG A 3 -4.62 13.49 7.97
N ALA A 4 -3.80 13.48 6.91
CA ALA A 4 -2.75 12.47 6.75
C ALA A 4 -1.79 12.49 7.94
N SER A 5 -1.21 13.64 8.30
CA SER A 5 -0.31 13.73 9.46
C SER A 5 -0.95 13.26 10.77
N LEU A 6 -2.24 13.58 11.00
CA LEU A 6 -2.96 13.13 12.19
C LEU A 6 -3.11 11.60 12.23
N LEU A 7 -3.50 11.00 11.11
CA LEU A 7 -3.62 9.54 10.99
C LEU A 7 -2.27 8.84 11.16
N SER A 8 -1.19 9.40 10.61
CA SER A 8 0.17 8.85 10.81
C SER A 8 0.59 8.87 12.28
N LEU A 9 0.26 9.93 13.02
CA LEU A 9 0.59 10.00 14.45
C LEU A 9 -0.17 8.96 15.29
N LEU A 10 -1.42 8.65 14.92
CA LEU A 10 -2.22 7.62 15.57
C LEU A 10 -1.70 6.22 15.23
N ALA A 11 -1.47 5.94 13.96
CA ALA A 11 -0.96 4.64 13.54
C ALA A 11 0.49 4.39 14.02
N ALA A 12 1.30 5.45 14.19
CA ALA A 12 2.60 5.35 14.85
C ALA A 12 2.46 4.99 16.33
N GLU A 13 1.45 5.52 17.02
CA GLU A 13 1.19 5.17 18.41
C GLU A 13 0.82 3.69 18.57
N GLU A 14 -0.05 3.19 17.69
CA GLU A 14 -0.42 1.77 17.64
C GLU A 14 0.79 0.88 17.32
N ALA A 15 1.60 1.26 16.34
CA ALA A 15 2.81 0.50 15.96
C ALA A 15 3.85 0.48 17.09
N MET A 16 4.10 1.63 17.74
CA MET A 16 5.03 1.73 18.85
C MET A 16 4.55 0.94 20.07
N SER A 17 3.25 1.00 20.38
CA SER A 17 2.66 0.23 21.48
C SER A 17 2.71 -1.28 21.20
N SER A 18 2.57 -1.71 19.95
CA SER A 18 2.57 -3.13 19.59
C SER A 18 3.98 -3.75 19.61
N ALA A 19 5.02 -2.93 19.58
CA ALA A 19 6.42 -3.36 19.48
C ALA A 19 7.24 -3.09 20.77
N ASP A 20 6.57 -2.67 21.84
CA ASP A 20 7.16 -2.25 23.11
C ASP A 20 8.17 -1.10 22.96
N GLY A 21 7.90 -0.20 22.01
CA GLY A 21 8.72 0.96 21.73
C GLY A 21 9.98 0.69 20.89
N ILE A 22 10.89 1.66 20.89
CA ILE A 22 12.18 1.61 20.20
C ILE A 22 13.23 2.11 21.18
N GLU A 23 14.35 1.40 21.29
CA GLU A 23 15.47 1.82 22.15
C GLU A 23 16.43 2.77 21.42
N ASP A 24 16.72 2.49 20.14
CA ASP A 24 17.69 3.28 19.36
C ASP A 24 17.02 4.39 18.54
N HIS A 25 16.76 5.50 19.21
CA HIS A 25 16.25 6.72 18.58
C HIS A 25 17.23 7.33 17.55
N SER A 26 18.54 7.13 17.75
CA SER A 26 19.58 7.78 16.95
C SER A 26 19.72 7.21 15.54
N SER A 27 19.51 5.90 15.40
CA SER A 27 19.59 5.20 14.11
C SER A 27 18.23 4.88 13.50
N THR A 28 17.13 5.29 14.13
CA THR A 28 15.79 5.08 13.60
C THR A 28 15.45 6.11 12.52
N LEU A 29 15.17 5.62 11.31
CA LEU A 29 14.62 6.40 10.19
C LEU A 29 13.09 6.28 10.18
N VAL A 30 12.40 7.39 9.88
CA VAL A 30 10.98 7.38 9.51
C VAL A 30 10.84 7.51 8.00
N ASN A 31 10.24 6.51 7.36
CA ASN A 31 9.85 6.59 5.96
C ASN A 31 8.33 6.49 5.81
N ILE A 32 7.70 7.58 5.34
CA ILE A 32 6.28 7.60 4.98
C ILE A 32 6.09 8.01 3.54
N GLY A 33 5.83 7.05 2.66
CA GLY A 33 5.31 7.40 1.36
C GLY A 33 3.87 7.87 1.39
N ALA A 34 3.70 8.89 0.57
CA ALA A 34 2.50 9.66 0.41
C ALA A 34 2.59 10.26 -1.00
N CYS A 35 1.62 9.95 -1.86
CA CYS A 35 1.64 10.46 -3.23
C CYS A 35 1.10 11.90 -3.32
N MET A 36 0.18 12.30 -2.43
CA MET A 36 -0.49 13.60 -2.41
C MET A 36 -0.89 13.93 -0.98
N ALA A 37 -0.86 15.21 -0.62
CA ALA A 37 -1.27 15.70 0.68
C ALA A 37 -2.20 16.91 0.57
N ASP A 38 -3.32 16.83 1.30
CA ASP A 38 -4.30 17.89 1.57
C ASP A 38 -4.76 18.72 0.34
N LEU A 39 -5.24 18.01 -0.70
CA LEU A 39 -5.80 18.63 -1.92
C LEU A 39 -6.96 19.59 -1.62
N GLU A 40 -7.74 19.32 -0.57
CA GLU A 40 -8.83 20.21 -0.12
C GLU A 40 -8.28 21.55 0.38
N HIS A 41 -7.21 21.55 1.16
CA HIS A 41 -6.59 22.79 1.61
C HIS A 41 -5.94 23.56 0.46
N ILE A 42 -5.33 22.87 -0.50
CA ILE A 42 -4.81 23.50 -1.73
C ILE A 42 -5.93 24.18 -2.50
N GLY A 43 -7.02 23.46 -2.77
CA GLY A 43 -8.16 23.97 -3.54
C GLY A 43 -8.88 25.14 -2.88
N THR A 44 -9.13 25.04 -1.57
CA THR A 44 -9.76 26.13 -0.80
C THR A 44 -8.89 27.38 -0.76
N THR A 45 -7.59 27.24 -0.51
CA THR A 45 -6.66 28.38 -0.51
C THR A 45 -6.59 29.04 -1.88
N ALA A 46 -6.54 28.25 -2.96
CA ALA A 46 -6.52 28.78 -4.33
C ALA A 46 -7.78 29.58 -4.65
N GLU A 47 -8.96 29.10 -4.24
CA GLU A 47 -10.22 29.82 -4.43
C GLU A 47 -10.27 31.14 -3.63
N GLN A 48 -9.79 31.14 -2.38
CA GLN A 48 -9.74 32.36 -1.56
C GLN A 48 -8.83 33.43 -2.18
N VAL A 49 -7.67 33.03 -2.71
CA VAL A 49 -6.76 33.95 -3.42
C VAL A 49 -7.44 34.49 -4.68
N LYS A 50 -8.07 33.62 -5.48
CA LYS A 50 -8.74 33.99 -6.72
C LYS A 50 -9.89 34.97 -6.50
N LYS A 51 -10.64 34.82 -5.43
CA LYS A 51 -11.74 35.73 -5.04
C LYS A 51 -11.27 37.03 -4.38
N GLY A 52 -9.96 37.17 -4.11
CA GLY A 52 -9.40 38.32 -3.41
C GLY A 52 -9.73 38.35 -1.92
N GLU A 53 -10.23 37.26 -1.34
CA GLU A 53 -10.56 37.14 0.08
C GLU A 53 -9.30 37.17 0.95
N ILE A 54 -8.19 36.62 0.43
CA ILE A 54 -6.88 36.66 1.08
C ILE A 54 -5.81 37.19 0.11
N ARG A 55 -4.88 38.00 0.64
CA ARG A 55 -3.72 38.51 -0.10
C ARG A 55 -2.40 37.84 0.29
N LYS A 56 -2.40 37.06 1.37
CA LYS A 56 -1.23 36.37 1.92
C LYS A 56 -1.61 34.95 2.31
N ILE A 57 -0.71 34.01 2.08
CA ILE A 57 -0.87 32.60 2.44
C ILE A 57 -0.32 32.38 3.86
N SER A 58 -0.98 31.52 4.63
CA SER A 58 -0.52 31.14 5.98
C SER A 58 0.87 30.51 5.94
N PRO A 59 1.78 30.81 6.90
CA PRO A 59 3.07 30.13 7.01
C PRO A 59 2.93 28.61 7.24
N TYR A 60 1.77 28.15 7.73
CA TYR A 60 1.47 26.74 7.92
C TYR A 60 0.93 26.04 6.66
N PHE A 61 0.70 26.77 5.56
CA PHE A 61 0.22 26.20 4.31
C PHE A 61 1.19 25.16 3.77
N VAL A 62 2.46 25.54 3.60
CA VAL A 62 3.50 24.65 3.05
C VAL A 62 3.69 23.40 3.94
N PRO A 63 3.92 23.51 5.27
CA PRO A 63 4.01 22.33 6.13
C PRO A 63 2.76 21.44 6.16
N ARG A 64 1.60 21.95 5.74
CA ARG A 64 0.37 21.17 5.69
C ARG A 64 0.23 20.33 4.42
N ILE A 65 0.79 20.80 3.30
CA ILE A 65 0.64 20.16 1.98
C ILE A 65 1.86 19.34 1.55
N LEU A 66 2.96 19.36 2.32
CA LEU A 66 4.14 18.57 2.01
C LEU A 66 3.89 17.09 2.32
N ASN A 67 4.13 16.24 1.31
CA ASN A 67 3.99 14.78 1.44
C ASN A 67 4.93 14.16 2.49
N SER A 68 6.06 14.81 2.78
CA SER A 68 7.03 14.35 3.78
C SER A 68 6.69 14.72 5.22
N LEU A 69 5.74 15.63 5.44
CA LEU A 69 5.43 16.12 6.78
C LEU A 69 4.75 15.09 7.69
N PRO A 70 3.88 14.18 7.21
CA PRO A 70 3.48 13.00 7.99
C PRO A 70 4.65 12.27 8.66
N ALA A 71 5.72 11.96 7.90
CA ALA A 71 6.93 11.35 8.43
C ALA A 71 7.64 12.26 9.45
N GLY A 72 7.73 13.56 9.14
CA GLY A 72 8.32 14.55 10.03
C GLY A 72 7.62 14.64 11.38
N TYR A 73 6.29 14.62 11.41
CA TYR A 73 5.53 14.66 12.67
C TYR A 73 5.77 13.41 13.52
N VAL A 74 5.80 12.22 12.91
CA VAL A 74 6.13 10.97 13.62
C VAL A 74 7.55 11.05 14.19
N ALA A 75 8.53 11.46 13.40
CA ALA A 75 9.92 11.61 13.85
C ALA A 75 10.04 12.62 15.01
N MET A 76 9.35 13.76 14.93
CA MET A 76 9.33 14.77 16.00
C MET A 76 8.68 14.25 17.30
N LYS A 77 7.58 13.49 17.20
CA LYS A 77 6.89 12.89 18.35
C LYS A 77 7.77 11.86 19.07
N TYR A 78 8.41 10.96 18.32
CA TYR A 78 9.19 9.84 18.87
C TYR A 78 10.71 10.07 18.91
N LYS A 79 11.16 11.30 18.63
CA LYS A 79 12.58 11.70 18.66
C LYS A 79 13.48 10.82 17.80
N MET A 80 13.02 10.43 16.61
CA MET A 80 13.80 9.61 15.68
C MET A 80 14.77 10.49 14.89
N LEU A 81 16.07 10.25 15.03
CA LEU A 81 17.11 11.22 14.63
C LEU A 81 17.88 10.85 13.36
N ARG A 82 17.72 9.65 12.81
CA ARG A 82 18.50 9.24 11.62
C ARG A 82 18.11 10.04 10.38
N GLY A 83 16.82 10.33 10.22
CA GLY A 83 16.31 11.04 9.07
C GLY A 83 14.82 10.79 8.83
N VAL A 84 14.27 11.58 7.91
CA VAL A 84 12.87 11.55 7.49
C VAL A 84 12.84 11.42 5.97
N GLU A 85 12.22 10.35 5.48
CA GLU A 85 12.04 10.08 4.05
C GLU A 85 10.54 10.02 3.70
N SER A 86 10.24 10.33 2.44
CA SER A 86 8.91 10.16 1.88
C SER A 86 9.02 9.72 0.43
N THR A 87 8.62 8.47 0.19
CA THR A 87 8.61 7.86 -1.13
C THR A 87 7.32 8.21 -1.88
N SER A 88 7.43 8.49 -3.19
CA SER A 88 6.26 8.62 -4.05
C SER A 88 6.45 7.80 -5.32
N THR A 89 5.92 6.58 -5.32
CA THR A 89 5.81 5.67 -6.49
C THR A 89 4.37 5.25 -6.72
N ALA A 90 3.45 6.21 -6.60
CA ALA A 90 2.00 6.00 -6.66
C ALA A 90 1.55 4.87 -5.69
N CYS A 91 0.77 3.91 -6.18
CA CYS A 91 0.17 2.85 -5.38
C CYS A 91 1.16 1.87 -4.75
N ALA A 92 2.42 1.88 -5.21
CA ALA A 92 3.48 0.99 -4.72
C ALA A 92 4.41 1.67 -3.71
N ALA A 93 4.14 2.91 -3.31
CA ALA A 93 4.99 3.67 -2.40
C ALA A 93 5.33 2.85 -1.14
N SER A 94 4.31 2.26 -0.51
CA SER A 94 4.46 1.54 0.77
C SER A 94 5.03 0.15 0.68
N SER A 95 5.28 -0.32 -0.53
CA SER A 95 5.87 -1.63 -0.77
C SER A 95 7.39 -1.55 -0.85
N LEU A 96 8.00 -0.36 -0.79
CA LEU A 96 9.45 -0.21 -0.87
C LEU A 96 10.10 -0.52 0.49
N TYR A 97 10.64 -1.74 0.64
CA TYR A 97 11.37 -2.16 1.83
C TYR A 97 12.86 -1.81 1.73
N ARG A 98 13.35 -0.93 2.61
CA ARG A 98 14.78 -0.69 2.84
C ARG A 98 15.23 -1.38 4.13
N LYS A 99 16.50 -1.80 4.16
CA LYS A 99 17.08 -2.38 5.38
C LYS A 99 17.28 -1.26 6.43
N ARG A 100 16.86 -1.51 7.68
CA ARG A 100 16.95 -0.61 8.86
C ARG A 100 16.07 0.66 8.79
N THR A 101 14.77 0.51 8.59
CA THR A 101 13.85 1.64 8.42
C THR A 101 12.47 1.28 8.93
N SER A 102 11.84 2.15 9.72
CA SER A 102 10.39 2.05 9.96
C SER A 102 9.65 2.45 8.67
N HIS A 103 8.63 1.68 8.28
CA HIS A 103 7.97 1.79 6.98
C HIS A 103 6.49 1.94 7.16
N SER A 104 5.96 3.06 6.70
CA SER A 104 4.70 3.46 7.25
C SER A 104 4.04 4.45 6.34
N GLU A 105 2.89 4.19 5.71
CA GLU A 105 2.38 5.07 4.66
C GLU A 105 0.98 5.57 4.90
N THR A 106 0.75 6.82 4.49
CA THR A 106 -0.52 7.51 4.68
C THR A 106 -0.99 8.12 3.38
N TRP A 107 -2.26 7.90 3.04
CA TRP A 107 -2.88 8.63 1.96
C TRP A 107 -4.30 9.06 2.27
N LEU A 108 -4.62 10.28 1.81
CA LEU A 108 -5.92 10.90 1.94
C LEU A 108 -6.23 11.73 0.68
N CYS A 109 -7.18 11.26 -0.11
CA CYS A 109 -8.01 12.15 -0.92
C CYS A 109 -9.46 11.77 -0.67
N LYS A 110 -10.25 12.78 -0.32
CA LYS A 110 -11.69 12.70 -0.43
C LYS A 110 -12.00 12.75 -1.93
N THR A 111 -12.10 11.61 -2.62
CA THR A 111 -12.77 11.65 -3.93
C THR A 111 -14.27 11.70 -3.68
N SER A 112 -14.87 12.82 -4.07
CA SER A 112 -16.02 12.70 -4.95
C SER A 112 -15.61 11.76 -6.08
N ALA A 113 -16.23 10.58 -6.14
CA ALA A 113 -16.09 9.63 -7.23
C ALA A 113 -15.99 10.37 -8.58
N GLY A 114 -15.14 9.89 -9.47
CA GLY A 114 -14.89 10.50 -10.77
C GLY A 114 -16.16 10.95 -11.48
N ARG A 115 -16.06 12.08 -12.19
CA ARG A 115 -17.12 12.81 -12.91
C ARG A 115 -17.80 12.06 -14.07
N ASN A 116 -17.79 10.73 -14.10
CA ASN A 116 -18.59 9.92 -15.02
C ASN A 116 -19.71 9.17 -14.26
N ALA A 117 -20.34 9.84 -13.30
CA ALA A 117 -21.37 9.30 -12.43
C ALA A 117 -22.74 9.98 -12.66
N SER A 118 -23.14 10.18 -13.93
CA SER A 118 -24.44 10.77 -14.26
C SER A 118 -25.60 9.77 -14.33
N SER A 119 -25.37 8.47 -14.12
CA SER A 119 -26.46 7.49 -14.20
C SER A 119 -26.15 6.21 -13.43
N GLY A 120 -26.58 6.13 -12.16
CA GLY A 120 -26.64 4.85 -11.47
C GLY A 120 -26.71 4.97 -9.95
N HIS A 121 -27.84 4.54 -9.38
CA HIS A 121 -28.03 4.33 -7.95
C HIS A 121 -26.94 3.40 -7.37
N TRP A 122 -26.03 3.92 -6.55
CA TRP A 122 -25.04 3.11 -5.84
C TRP A 122 -25.68 2.34 -4.68
N ARG A 123 -25.92 1.03 -4.83
CA ARG A 123 -26.09 0.14 -3.67
C ARG A 123 -24.71 -0.14 -3.05
N ARG A 124 -24.58 0.16 -1.76
CA ARG A 124 -23.37 0.34 -0.94
C ARG A 124 -22.39 -0.86 -0.76
N SER A 125 -22.47 -1.96 -1.52
CA SER A 125 -21.67 -3.16 -1.21
C SER A 125 -20.89 -3.81 -2.36
N GLN A 126 -20.93 -3.29 -3.59
CA GLN A 126 -20.46 -4.04 -4.77
C GLN A 126 -19.44 -3.32 -5.68
N ILE A 127 -18.70 -2.34 -5.15
CA ILE A 127 -17.98 -1.39 -6.02
C ILE A 127 -16.55 -1.86 -6.37
N SER A 128 -15.77 -2.36 -5.43
CA SER A 128 -14.46 -2.98 -5.74
C SER A 128 -14.66 -4.47 -5.90
N ARG A 129 -14.30 -4.99 -7.07
CA ARG A 129 -14.46 -6.38 -7.48
C ARG A 129 -13.13 -6.95 -8.01
N PRO A 130 -12.13 -7.17 -7.13
CA PRO A 130 -10.85 -7.73 -7.57
C PRO A 130 -11.07 -9.06 -8.31
N PHE A 131 -10.52 -9.16 -9.50
CA PHE A 131 -10.56 -10.34 -10.37
C PHE A 131 -11.95 -10.78 -10.88
N ASP A 132 -13.01 -10.05 -10.56
CA ASP A 132 -14.36 -10.36 -11.06
C ASP A 132 -14.52 -9.95 -12.53
N ASN A 133 -15.28 -10.71 -13.30
CA ASN A 133 -15.52 -10.41 -14.71
C ASN A 133 -16.31 -9.10 -14.93
N LYS A 134 -17.12 -8.67 -13.95
CA LYS A 134 -17.90 -7.43 -14.00
C LYS A 134 -17.18 -6.21 -13.40
N ARG A 135 -15.88 -6.33 -13.10
CA ARG A 135 -15.07 -5.22 -12.58
C ARG A 135 -14.98 -4.07 -13.58
N SER A 136 -15.00 -2.83 -13.11
CA SER A 136 -15.08 -1.64 -13.95
C SER A 136 -14.15 -0.50 -13.52
N GLY A 137 -13.25 -0.75 -12.57
CA GLY A 137 -12.37 0.25 -12.00
C GLY A 137 -12.21 0.09 -10.50
N PHE A 138 -11.26 0.83 -9.93
CA PHE A 138 -11.00 0.79 -8.50
C PHE A 138 -11.90 1.75 -7.72
N VAL A 139 -12.07 1.44 -6.44
CA VAL A 139 -12.73 2.32 -5.47
C VAL A 139 -11.66 3.04 -4.69
N LEU A 140 -11.64 4.37 -4.73
CA LEU A 140 -10.70 5.10 -3.89
C LEU A 140 -11.11 5.01 -2.43
N SER A 141 -10.13 4.84 -1.55
CA SER A 141 -10.31 4.80 -0.12
C SER A 141 -9.16 5.51 0.60
N GLU A 142 -9.32 5.73 1.90
CA GLU A 142 -8.39 6.44 2.77
C GLU A 142 -7.91 5.52 3.90
N GLY A 143 -6.63 5.62 4.26
CA GLY A 143 -6.07 4.77 5.29
C GLY A 143 -4.60 5.00 5.53
N VAL A 144 -4.12 4.41 6.61
CA VAL A 144 -2.74 4.46 7.05
C VAL A 144 -2.34 3.09 7.58
N GLY A 145 -1.15 2.63 7.24
CA GLY A 145 -0.57 1.40 7.77
C GLY A 145 0.88 1.65 8.13
N LEU A 146 1.24 1.49 9.40
CA LEU A 146 2.62 1.67 9.86
C LEU A 146 3.20 0.35 10.36
N LEU A 147 4.41 0.03 9.89
CA LEU A 147 5.21 -1.11 10.32
C LEU A 147 6.48 -0.59 10.99
N LEU A 148 6.75 -1.09 12.19
CA LEU A 148 8.07 -0.97 12.80
C LEU A 148 8.93 -2.14 12.37
N MET A 149 10.11 -1.86 11.83
CA MET A 149 11.05 -2.88 11.38
C MET A 149 12.43 -2.62 11.95
N GLU A 150 13.07 -3.70 12.37
CA GLU A 150 14.45 -3.74 12.85
C GLU A 150 15.16 -4.98 12.29
N ARG A 151 16.45 -5.17 12.58
CA ARG A 151 17.11 -6.43 12.20
C ARG A 151 16.58 -7.53 13.11
N LEU A 152 16.40 -8.73 12.55
CA LEU A 152 15.96 -9.89 13.33
C LEU A 152 16.83 -10.13 14.57
N GLU A 153 18.15 -9.99 14.43
CA GLU A 153 19.10 -10.11 15.55
C GLU A 153 18.87 -9.08 16.66
N ASP A 154 18.54 -7.83 16.31
CA ASP A 154 18.27 -6.77 17.29
C ASP A 154 16.94 -7.05 18.02
N ALA A 155 15.90 -7.40 17.26
CA ALA A 155 14.59 -7.80 17.80
C ALA A 155 14.72 -8.96 18.78
N GLN A 156 15.47 -9.99 18.41
CA GLN A 156 15.74 -11.14 19.26
C GLN A 156 16.52 -10.74 20.52
N LYS A 157 17.56 -9.92 20.38
CA LYS A 157 18.40 -9.48 21.50
C LYS A 157 17.62 -8.71 22.55
N ARG A 158 16.68 -7.84 22.15
CA ARG A 158 15.84 -7.08 23.08
C ARG A 158 14.55 -7.82 23.50
N GLY A 159 14.35 -9.05 23.02
CA GLY A 159 13.16 -9.86 23.34
C GLY A 159 11.86 -9.31 22.75
N ALA A 160 11.93 -8.64 21.60
CA ALA A 160 10.79 -8.06 20.91
C ALA A 160 9.79 -9.12 20.45
N ASN A 161 8.50 -8.77 20.45
CA ASN A 161 7.46 -9.60 19.83
C ASN A 161 7.54 -9.51 18.29
N ILE A 162 8.19 -10.50 17.66
CA ILE A 162 8.36 -10.57 16.21
C ILE A 162 7.08 -11.10 15.56
N LEU A 163 6.41 -10.25 14.77
CA LEU A 163 5.16 -10.61 14.08
C LEU A 163 5.39 -11.38 12.78
N ALA A 164 6.42 -11.00 12.01
CA ALA A 164 6.83 -11.62 10.76
C ALA A 164 8.23 -11.15 10.36
N GLU A 165 8.84 -11.84 9.39
CA GLU A 165 10.12 -11.48 8.79
C GLU A 165 9.92 -11.14 7.31
N VAL A 166 10.55 -10.06 6.84
CA VAL A 166 10.64 -9.73 5.41
C VAL A 166 11.87 -10.45 4.85
N LEU A 167 11.63 -11.56 4.14
CA LEU A 167 12.70 -12.41 3.61
C LEU A 167 13.39 -11.85 2.37
N GLY A 168 12.65 -11.14 1.52
CA GLY A 168 13.21 -10.55 0.31
C GLY A 168 12.29 -9.50 -0.32
N TYR A 169 12.87 -8.73 -1.24
CA TYR A 169 12.20 -7.62 -1.91
C TYR A 169 12.58 -7.52 -3.39
N GLY A 170 11.63 -7.09 -4.22
CA GLY A 170 11.83 -6.92 -5.65
C GLY A 170 11.06 -5.72 -6.17
N ILE A 171 11.72 -4.91 -7.00
CA ILE A 171 11.14 -3.77 -7.71
C ILE A 171 11.43 -3.90 -9.19
N SER A 172 10.51 -3.42 -10.03
CA SER A 172 10.70 -3.27 -11.47
C SER A 172 9.92 -2.05 -11.97
N SER A 173 10.09 -1.72 -13.25
CA SER A 173 9.29 -0.74 -13.96
C SER A 173 8.86 -1.35 -15.29
N ASP A 174 7.61 -1.13 -15.67
CA ASP A 174 7.08 -1.56 -16.96
C ASP A 174 7.70 -0.77 -18.11
N ALA A 175 8.09 0.49 -17.86
CA ALA A 175 8.59 1.43 -18.87
C ALA A 175 7.69 1.54 -20.13
N TYR A 176 6.37 1.35 -19.96
CA TYR A 176 5.41 1.17 -21.05
C TYR A 176 4.42 2.33 -21.18
N HIS A 177 3.60 2.59 -20.16
CA HIS A 177 2.55 3.62 -20.20
C HIS A 177 2.36 4.25 -18.81
N ILE A 178 1.89 5.51 -18.77
CA ILE A 178 1.76 6.27 -17.51
C ILE A 178 0.77 5.67 -16.51
N SER A 179 -0.28 5.01 -17.00
CA SER A 179 -1.40 4.53 -16.18
C SER A 179 -1.87 3.11 -16.50
N SER A 180 -1.23 2.46 -17.49
CA SER A 180 -1.63 1.13 -17.95
C SER A 180 -0.44 0.21 -17.81
N PRO A 181 -0.62 -1.02 -17.28
CA PRO A 181 0.48 -1.96 -17.23
C PRO A 181 0.86 -2.40 -18.64
N ASP A 182 2.10 -2.84 -18.80
CA ASP A 182 2.49 -3.54 -20.03
C ASP A 182 1.62 -4.81 -20.20
N PRO A 183 0.98 -5.03 -21.37
CA PRO A 183 0.11 -6.18 -21.59
C PRO A 183 0.78 -7.54 -21.37
N SER A 184 2.11 -7.63 -21.50
CA SER A 184 2.88 -8.85 -21.21
C SER A 184 2.99 -9.14 -19.71
N GLY A 185 2.74 -8.15 -18.85
CA GLY A 185 2.93 -8.24 -17.41
C GLY A 185 4.40 -8.33 -16.98
N ILE A 186 5.34 -7.88 -17.83
CA ILE A 186 6.78 -8.02 -17.60
C ILE A 186 7.24 -7.43 -16.26
N GLY A 187 6.74 -6.26 -15.86
CA GLY A 187 7.13 -5.70 -14.56
C GLY A 187 6.67 -6.55 -13.40
N ALA A 188 5.39 -6.93 -13.35
CA ALA A 188 4.90 -7.84 -12.30
C ALA A 188 5.72 -9.14 -12.22
N GLN A 189 6.07 -9.73 -13.39
CA GLN A 189 6.89 -10.94 -13.46
C GLN A 189 8.32 -10.73 -12.95
N LEU A 190 8.97 -9.61 -13.29
CA LEU A 190 10.33 -9.27 -12.85
C LEU A 190 10.36 -8.90 -11.36
N SER A 191 9.36 -8.16 -10.88
CA SER A 191 9.25 -7.77 -9.47
C SER A 191 9.12 -9.00 -8.58
N MET A 192 8.23 -9.94 -8.94
CA MET A 192 8.08 -11.21 -8.22
C MET A 192 9.37 -12.04 -8.27
N GLN A 193 9.99 -12.16 -9.45
CA GLN A 193 11.25 -12.91 -9.59
C GLN A 193 12.35 -12.37 -8.69
N ARG A 194 12.59 -11.05 -8.72
CA ARG A 194 13.61 -10.40 -7.90
C ARG A 194 13.36 -10.61 -6.41
N ALA A 195 12.10 -10.51 -5.97
CA ALA A 195 11.75 -10.73 -4.57
C ALA A 195 12.03 -12.18 -4.12
N ILE A 196 11.72 -13.16 -4.98
CA ILE A 196 11.94 -14.59 -4.70
C ILE A 196 13.44 -14.91 -4.69
N GLU A 197 14.20 -14.37 -5.64
CA GLU A 197 15.66 -14.52 -5.72
C GLU A 197 16.37 -13.89 -4.51
N ASP A 198 15.97 -12.67 -4.13
CA ASP A 198 16.50 -11.98 -2.94
C ASP A 198 16.18 -12.76 -1.65
N ALA A 199 14.97 -13.32 -1.55
CA ALA A 199 14.55 -14.17 -0.45
C ALA A 199 15.24 -15.55 -0.43
N LYS A 200 15.91 -15.94 -1.53
CA LYS A 200 16.51 -17.27 -1.71
C LYS A 200 15.51 -18.42 -1.49
N LEU A 201 14.26 -18.21 -1.87
CA LEU A 201 13.19 -19.20 -1.74
C LEU A 201 12.96 -19.94 -3.06
N LYS A 202 12.43 -21.16 -2.95
CA LYS A 202 11.82 -21.86 -4.09
C LYS A 202 10.36 -21.46 -4.20
N LEU A 203 9.78 -21.58 -5.39
CA LEU A 203 8.35 -21.27 -5.62
C LEU A 203 7.41 -22.09 -4.73
N GLU A 204 7.77 -23.34 -4.45
CA GLU A 204 7.05 -24.27 -3.57
C GLU A 204 6.96 -23.77 -2.12
N ASN A 205 7.86 -22.87 -1.70
CA ASN A 205 7.84 -22.29 -0.36
C ASN A 205 6.79 -21.18 -0.21
N ILE A 206 6.17 -20.74 -1.30
CA ILE A 206 5.22 -19.63 -1.34
C ILE A 206 3.81 -20.21 -1.48
N ASN A 207 2.96 -19.89 -0.52
CA ASN A 207 1.63 -20.48 -0.39
C ASN A 207 0.49 -19.49 -0.67
N TYR A 208 0.77 -18.19 -0.66
CA TYR A 208 -0.24 -17.15 -0.79
C TYR A 208 0.32 -15.89 -1.46
N VAL A 209 -0.48 -15.28 -2.34
CA VAL A 209 -0.25 -13.93 -2.88
C VAL A 209 -1.39 -13.02 -2.46
N ASN A 210 -1.05 -11.97 -1.70
CA ASN A 210 -1.93 -10.81 -1.53
C ASN A 210 -1.73 -9.87 -2.73
N ALA A 211 -2.67 -9.90 -3.66
CA ALA A 211 -2.54 -9.24 -4.95
C ALA A 211 -2.98 -7.77 -4.93
N HIS A 212 -2.37 -6.99 -5.82
CA HIS A 212 -2.68 -5.58 -6.02
C HIS A 212 -4.11 -5.36 -6.53
N ALA A 213 -4.58 -6.18 -7.48
CA ALA A 213 -5.95 -6.34 -7.98
C ALA A 213 -6.90 -5.16 -7.70
N THR A 214 -6.72 -4.11 -8.48
CA THR A 214 -7.44 -2.85 -8.29
C THR A 214 -8.87 -2.88 -8.81
N SER A 215 -9.39 -4.03 -9.24
CA SER A 215 -10.69 -4.15 -9.90
C SER A 215 -10.71 -3.45 -11.27
N THR A 216 -9.54 -3.30 -11.90
CA THR A 216 -9.42 -2.70 -13.24
C THR A 216 -9.39 -3.79 -14.30
N PRO A 217 -10.06 -3.62 -15.46
CA PRO A 217 -10.08 -4.65 -16.50
C PRO A 217 -8.69 -5.07 -16.97
N ALA A 218 -7.81 -4.11 -17.27
CA ALA A 218 -6.44 -4.37 -17.72
C ALA A 218 -5.53 -4.83 -16.57
N GLY A 219 -5.52 -4.11 -15.44
CA GLY A 219 -4.63 -4.39 -14.31
C GLY A 219 -4.80 -5.80 -13.75
N ASP A 220 -6.03 -6.16 -13.38
CA ASP A 220 -6.31 -7.47 -12.80
C ASP A 220 -6.04 -8.62 -13.79
N SER A 221 -6.28 -8.41 -15.10
CA SER A 221 -5.98 -9.42 -16.13
C SER A 221 -4.48 -9.66 -16.27
N VAL A 222 -3.71 -8.57 -16.35
CA VAL A 222 -2.25 -8.63 -16.50
C VAL A 222 -1.61 -9.22 -15.24
N GLU A 223 -2.06 -8.81 -14.07
CA GLU A 223 -1.55 -9.32 -12.80
C GLU A 223 -1.87 -10.81 -12.62
N ALA A 224 -3.12 -11.23 -12.87
CA ALA A 224 -3.49 -12.64 -12.80
C ALA A 224 -2.67 -13.48 -13.80
N GLY A 225 -2.44 -12.96 -15.01
CA GLY A 225 -1.57 -13.57 -16.01
C GLY A 225 -0.12 -13.71 -15.53
N ALA A 226 0.43 -12.66 -14.90
CA ALA A 226 1.80 -12.67 -14.37
C ALA A 226 1.96 -13.66 -13.21
N ILE A 227 1.02 -13.68 -12.26
CA ILE A 227 1.01 -14.64 -11.14
C ILE A 227 0.93 -16.06 -11.70
N ARG A 228 -0.01 -16.31 -12.61
CA ARG A 228 -0.14 -17.62 -13.26
C ARG A 228 1.17 -18.03 -13.92
N ASN A 229 1.73 -17.22 -14.81
CA ASN A 229 2.95 -17.56 -15.53
C ASN A 229 4.12 -17.87 -14.58
N ARG A 230 4.19 -17.22 -13.41
CA ARG A 230 5.24 -17.46 -12.42
C ARG A 230 5.03 -18.75 -11.62
N PHE A 231 3.80 -19.04 -11.17
CA PHE A 231 3.53 -20.15 -10.25
C PHE A 231 3.04 -21.43 -10.94
N SER A 232 2.32 -21.33 -12.06
CA SER A 232 1.79 -22.49 -12.78
C SER A 232 2.85 -23.27 -13.56
N ALA A 233 4.00 -22.66 -13.86
CA ALA A 233 5.09 -23.31 -14.59
C ALA A 233 5.56 -24.63 -13.92
N ASN A 234 5.40 -24.75 -12.60
CA ASN A 234 5.80 -25.92 -11.82
C ASN A 234 4.60 -26.74 -11.30
N GLN A 235 3.40 -26.58 -11.88
CA GLN A 235 2.15 -27.18 -11.38
C GLN A 235 1.80 -26.81 -9.93
N HIS A 236 2.41 -25.76 -9.40
CA HIS A 236 2.17 -25.28 -8.05
C HIS A 236 0.92 -24.41 -8.03
N SER A 237 -0.13 -24.87 -7.34
CA SER A 237 -1.29 -24.03 -7.10
C SER A 237 -1.00 -23.08 -5.95
N ILE A 238 -1.34 -21.80 -6.14
CA ILE A 238 -1.16 -20.76 -5.13
C ILE A 238 -2.50 -20.11 -4.80
N ALA A 239 -2.74 -19.83 -3.53
CA ALA A 239 -3.91 -19.07 -3.10
C ALA A 239 -3.69 -17.59 -3.42
N VAL A 240 -4.69 -16.92 -3.99
CA VAL A 240 -4.59 -15.52 -4.36
C VAL A 240 -5.83 -14.77 -3.93
N SER A 241 -5.64 -13.70 -3.17
CA SER A 241 -6.74 -12.80 -2.85
C SER A 241 -6.29 -11.35 -2.86
N SER A 242 -7.25 -10.43 -2.81
CA SER A 242 -7.00 -9.01 -2.59
C SER A 242 -7.97 -8.46 -1.56
N ILE A 243 -7.43 -7.72 -0.60
CA ILE A 243 -8.24 -7.09 0.43
C ILE A 243 -8.97 -5.84 -0.08
N LYS A 244 -8.65 -5.34 -1.28
CA LYS A 244 -9.28 -4.12 -1.85
C LYS A 244 -10.78 -4.24 -2.05
N GLY A 245 -11.31 -5.45 -2.21
CA GLY A 245 -12.75 -5.70 -2.18
C GLY A 245 -13.42 -5.25 -0.88
N HIS A 246 -12.72 -5.35 0.26
CA HIS A 246 -13.21 -5.00 1.59
C HIS A 246 -12.99 -3.54 1.96
N ILE A 247 -11.83 -2.98 1.59
CA ILE A 247 -11.38 -1.67 2.09
C ILE A 247 -11.18 -0.62 0.99
N GLY A 248 -11.41 -0.97 -0.27
CA GLY A 248 -11.05 -0.15 -1.42
C GLY A 248 -9.54 -0.02 -1.61
N HIS A 249 -9.14 0.93 -2.44
CA HIS A 249 -7.74 1.19 -2.75
C HIS A 249 -7.22 2.40 -1.97
N LEU A 250 -6.30 2.13 -1.05
CA LEU A 250 -5.68 3.14 -0.17
C LEU A 250 -4.49 3.90 -0.79
N LEU A 251 -4.30 3.79 -2.11
CA LEU A 251 -3.19 4.36 -2.87
C LEU A 251 -1.83 4.13 -2.20
N GLY A 252 -1.16 5.20 -1.73
CA GLY A 252 0.16 5.09 -1.09
C GLY A 252 0.16 4.04 0.03
N ALA A 253 -0.85 4.03 0.89
CA ALA A 253 -0.92 3.10 2.01
C ALA A 253 -1.24 1.64 1.64
N ALA A 254 -1.54 1.33 0.36
CA ALA A 254 -2.00 0.00 -0.06
C ALA A 254 -1.04 -1.12 0.35
N GLY A 255 0.24 -1.04 -0.05
CA GLY A 255 1.26 -2.04 0.28
C GLY A 255 1.45 -2.26 1.78
N SER A 256 1.50 -1.20 2.60
CA SER A 256 1.66 -1.33 4.06
C SER A 256 0.47 -2.04 4.72
N VAL A 257 -0.75 -1.68 4.33
CA VAL A 257 -1.98 -2.30 4.86
C VAL A 257 -2.12 -3.74 4.34
N GLU A 258 -1.72 -3.99 3.10
CA GLU A 258 -1.67 -5.34 2.53
C GLU A 258 -0.64 -6.23 3.25
N THR A 259 0.50 -5.68 3.67
CA THR A 259 1.46 -6.38 4.52
C THR A 259 0.90 -6.65 5.91
N ILE A 260 0.26 -5.67 6.55
CA ILE A 260 -0.39 -5.86 7.86
C ILE A 260 -1.46 -6.98 7.77
N ALA A 261 -2.27 -6.97 6.72
CA ALA A 261 -3.26 -8.03 6.47
C ALA A 261 -2.60 -9.39 6.26
N THR A 262 -1.47 -9.44 5.54
CA THR A 262 -0.70 -10.68 5.31
C THR A 262 -0.07 -11.21 6.61
N ILE A 263 0.45 -10.33 7.48
CA ILE A 263 0.88 -10.70 8.83
C ILE A 263 -0.30 -11.27 9.64
N GLY A 264 -1.48 -10.66 9.53
CA GLY A 264 -2.72 -11.21 10.08
C GLY A 264 -3.01 -12.63 9.58
N CYS A 265 -2.82 -12.89 8.28
CA CYS A 265 -3.01 -14.23 7.71
C CYS A 265 -2.09 -15.27 8.36
N ILE A 266 -0.81 -14.92 8.56
CA ILE A 266 0.19 -15.77 9.23
C ILE A 266 -0.24 -16.05 10.67
N ARG A 267 -0.56 -14.99 11.41
CA ARG A 267 -0.91 -15.08 12.84
C ARG A 267 -2.19 -15.88 13.09
N TYR A 268 -3.22 -15.66 12.28
CA TYR A 268 -4.52 -16.31 12.44
C TYR A 268 -4.67 -17.60 11.64
N ARG A 269 -3.67 -17.95 10.82
CA ARG A 269 -3.68 -19.11 9.90
C ARG A 269 -4.94 -19.15 9.03
N LYS A 270 -5.35 -17.99 8.51
CA LYS A 270 -6.55 -17.81 7.69
C LYS A 270 -6.27 -16.86 6.54
N LEU A 271 -6.77 -17.20 5.36
CA LEU A 271 -6.70 -16.34 4.18
C LEU A 271 -8.02 -15.56 4.02
N PRO A 272 -7.98 -14.27 3.67
CA PRO A 272 -9.19 -13.53 3.35
C PRO A 272 -9.78 -14.01 2.02
N ALA A 273 -11.10 -14.03 1.93
CA ALA A 273 -11.80 -14.31 0.68
C ALA A 273 -11.82 -13.08 -0.23
N ASN A 274 -11.89 -13.25 -1.54
CA ASN A 274 -12.15 -12.12 -2.44
C ASN A 274 -13.60 -11.64 -2.30
N LEU A 275 -13.81 -10.50 -1.64
CA LEU A 275 -15.13 -9.89 -1.56
C LEU A 275 -15.57 -9.41 -2.96
N ASN A 276 -16.86 -9.61 -3.27
CA ASN A 276 -17.50 -9.27 -4.56
C ASN A 276 -17.04 -10.06 -5.79
N LEU A 277 -16.38 -11.21 -5.59
CA LEU A 277 -16.05 -12.16 -6.64
C LEU A 277 -17.23 -13.12 -6.88
N GLU A 278 -18.08 -12.81 -7.85
CA GLU A 278 -19.20 -13.63 -8.33
C GLU A 278 -18.79 -14.49 -9.52
N GLN A 279 -18.00 -13.93 -10.44
CA GLN A 279 -17.56 -14.57 -11.68
C GLN A 279 -16.06 -14.36 -11.85
N ARG A 280 -15.28 -15.44 -11.72
CA ARG A 280 -13.83 -15.41 -11.92
C ARG A 280 -13.49 -14.95 -13.34
N CYS A 281 -12.50 -14.07 -13.49
CA CYS A 281 -11.97 -13.73 -14.81
C CYS A 281 -11.28 -14.95 -15.45
N ALA A 282 -11.17 -14.96 -16.78
CA ALA A 282 -10.63 -16.10 -17.55
C ALA A 282 -9.20 -16.53 -17.16
N TYR A 283 -8.46 -15.65 -16.48
CA TYR A 283 -7.09 -15.90 -16.05
C TYR A 283 -7.00 -16.71 -14.73
N PHE A 284 -8.09 -16.83 -13.98
CA PHE A 284 -8.21 -17.72 -12.82
C PHE A 284 -8.66 -19.12 -13.27
N HIS A 285 -7.69 -19.99 -13.58
CA HIS A 285 -7.90 -21.43 -13.81
C HIS A 285 -7.52 -22.25 -12.56
N SER A 286 -7.57 -23.58 -12.63
CA SER A 286 -7.35 -24.56 -11.54
C SER A 286 -6.12 -24.35 -10.65
N TYR A 287 -5.17 -23.51 -11.03
CA TYR A 287 -3.92 -23.25 -10.30
C TYR A 287 -3.97 -21.99 -9.42
N ILE A 288 -5.03 -21.17 -9.52
CA ILE A 288 -5.27 -20.05 -8.62
C ILE A 288 -6.58 -20.32 -7.85
N SER A 289 -6.44 -20.58 -6.54
CA SER A 289 -7.56 -20.93 -5.66
C SER A 289 -8.28 -19.71 -5.10
#